data_AF-A0AB36ILT6-F1
#
_entry.id   AF-A0AB36ILT6-F1
#
_cell.length_a   1.000
_cell.length_b   1.000
_cell.length_c   1.000
_cell.angle_alpha   90.00
_cell.angle_beta   90.00
_cell.angle_gamma   90.00
#
_symmetry.space_group_name_H-M   'P 1'
#
loop_
_entity.id
_entity.type
_entity.pdbx_description
1 polymer ?
#
loop_
_entity_poly.entity_id
_entity_poly.type
_entity_poly.pdbx_seq_one_letter_code
_entity_poly.pdbx_strand_id
1 'polypeptide(L)'
;MFKRLSLYTLFLCLVPFFVWGFAYHWHGNNQLMEWDYWLYLLTETGSVPYALITCGVFALLFRFLFENRKQWIMGVIVMGLSVLSTQVIKTGLKTVFAEPRPFTVYLAERTESTTDAFYHQDRSERAKLVDKFYSTQADTPAWLKEHYEDETGYSFPSGHSIFAATWLMLAVGFSQLLGKRSFKAELLIGAMTIWGVLMLISRVRLGMHYPIDLFVAIISAWIVHLIIFGFLQKKGLFNNK
;
A
#
# COMPACT_ATOMS: atom_id res chain seq x y z
N MET A 1 -5.24 14.52 17.75
CA MET A 1 -4.80 14.28 16.37
C MET A 1 -3.52 13.45 16.28
N PHE A 2 -2.32 14.00 16.53
CA PHE A 2 -1.04 13.28 16.33
C PHE A 2 -0.90 11.96 17.10
N LYS A 3 -1.40 11.91 18.36
CA LYS A 3 -1.47 10.66 19.14
C LYS A 3 -2.28 9.57 18.43
N ARG A 4 -3.43 9.92 17.85
CA ARG A 4 -4.27 8.97 17.11
C ARG A 4 -3.64 8.54 15.80
N LEU A 5 -3.08 9.48 15.02
CA LEU A 5 -2.35 9.13 13.80
C LEU A 5 -1.25 8.11 14.11
N SER A 6 -0.43 8.38 15.12
CA SER A 6 0.66 7.49 15.54
C SER A 6 0.17 6.14 16.07
N LEU A 7 -0.97 6.09 16.76
CA LEU A 7 -1.58 4.83 17.21
C LEU A 7 -1.98 3.93 16.02
N TYR A 8 -2.65 4.48 15.02
CA TYR A 8 -3.04 3.71 13.83
C TYR A 8 -1.85 3.36 12.94
N THR A 9 -0.82 4.21 12.91
CA THR A 9 0.48 3.85 12.32
C THR A 9 1.08 2.65 13.04
N LEU A 10 1.09 2.63 14.38
CA LEU A 10 1.57 1.49 15.16
C LEU A 10 0.77 0.22 14.86
N PHE A 11 -0.57 0.32 14.71
CA PHE A 11 -1.39 -0.82 14.32
C PHE A 11 -1.03 -1.38 12.94
N LEU A 12 -0.74 -0.53 11.95
CA LEU A 12 -0.22 -1.01 10.67
C LEU A 12 1.17 -1.64 10.80
N CYS A 13 2.05 -1.05 11.62
CA CYS A 13 3.40 -1.58 11.88
C CYS A 13 3.38 -2.95 12.58
N LEU A 14 2.27 -3.35 13.21
CA LEU A 14 2.15 -4.71 13.73
C LEU A 14 2.39 -5.73 12.62
N VAL A 15 1.91 -5.51 11.38
CA VAL A 15 2.12 -6.48 10.29
C VAL A 15 3.60 -6.78 10.01
N PRO A 16 4.47 -5.80 9.67
CA PRO A 16 5.89 -6.09 9.47
C PRO A 16 6.58 -6.57 10.76
N PHE A 17 6.17 -6.11 11.95
CA PHE A 17 6.73 -6.61 13.21
C PHE A 17 6.37 -8.09 13.47
N PHE A 18 5.16 -8.51 13.14
CA PHE A 18 4.74 -9.91 13.20
C PHE A 18 5.55 -10.75 12.20
N VAL A 19 5.69 -10.29 10.96
CA VAL A 19 6.49 -10.99 9.94
C VAL A 19 7.94 -11.18 10.40
N TRP A 20 8.58 -10.14 10.98
CA TRP A 20 9.91 -10.26 11.57
C TRP A 20 9.96 -11.17 12.79
N GLY A 21 9.01 -11.02 13.73
CA GLY A 21 8.97 -11.80 14.96
C GLY A 21 8.80 -13.30 14.74
N PHE A 22 8.09 -13.68 13.68
CA PHE A 22 7.92 -15.09 13.26
C PHE A 22 8.97 -15.55 12.24
N ALA A 23 9.93 -14.69 11.88
CA ALA A 23 10.93 -14.96 10.84
C ALA A 23 10.31 -15.53 9.55
N TYR A 24 9.14 -14.99 9.16
CA TYR A 24 8.44 -15.46 7.97
C TYR A 24 9.17 -15.00 6.71
N HIS A 25 9.45 -15.96 5.82
CA HIS A 25 10.01 -15.72 4.51
C HIS A 25 9.15 -16.41 3.46
N TRP A 26 8.81 -15.69 2.39
CA TRP A 26 8.12 -16.25 1.24
C TRP A 26 9.12 -17.06 0.41
N HIS A 27 8.79 -18.32 0.09
CA HIS A 27 9.66 -19.26 -0.63
C HIS A 27 8.88 -20.05 -1.68
N GLY A 28 8.16 -19.34 -2.55
CA GLY A 28 7.32 -19.94 -3.59
C GLY A 28 5.84 -20.04 -3.22
N ASN A 29 5.05 -20.65 -4.11
CA ASN A 29 3.59 -20.59 -4.12
C ASN A 29 2.90 -21.84 -3.57
N ASN A 30 3.67 -22.83 -3.13
CA ASN A 30 3.16 -24.08 -2.56
C ASN A 30 2.28 -23.91 -1.30
N GLN A 31 2.39 -22.78 -0.61
CA GLN A 31 1.60 -22.43 0.58
C GLN A 31 0.33 -21.61 0.25
N LEU A 32 0.06 -21.36 -1.03
CA LEU A 32 -1.14 -20.67 -1.45
C LEU A 32 -2.38 -21.53 -1.17
N MET A 33 -3.43 -20.84 -0.75
CA MET A 33 -4.74 -21.39 -0.48
C MET A 33 -5.76 -20.66 -1.38
N GLU A 34 -6.95 -21.23 -1.57
CA GLU A 34 -7.99 -20.62 -2.41
C GLU A 34 -8.36 -19.20 -1.98
N TRP A 35 -8.25 -18.88 -0.68
CA TRP A 35 -8.57 -17.56 -0.16
C TRP A 35 -7.54 -16.48 -0.53
N ASP A 36 -6.35 -16.85 -1.01
CA ASP A 36 -5.33 -15.90 -1.46
C ASP A 36 -5.77 -15.12 -2.70
N TYR A 37 -6.71 -15.67 -3.48
CA TYR A 37 -7.37 -14.94 -4.57
C TYR A 37 -8.11 -13.69 -4.05
N TRP A 38 -8.70 -13.73 -2.86
CA TRP A 38 -9.33 -12.54 -2.26
C TRP A 38 -8.31 -11.49 -1.82
N LEU A 39 -7.12 -11.91 -1.38
CA LEU A 39 -6.01 -10.99 -1.13
C LEU A 39 -5.49 -10.35 -2.42
N TYR A 40 -5.50 -11.09 -3.52
CA TYR A 40 -5.19 -10.54 -4.85
C TYR A 40 -6.23 -9.51 -5.28
N LEU A 41 -7.53 -9.82 -5.22
CA LEU A 41 -8.58 -8.84 -5.53
C LEU A 41 -8.48 -7.59 -4.65
N LEU A 42 -8.15 -7.77 -3.36
CA LEU A 42 -7.90 -6.65 -2.47
C LEU A 42 -6.67 -5.83 -2.90
N THR A 43 -5.61 -6.49 -3.32
CA THR A 43 -4.40 -5.84 -3.87
C THR A 43 -4.74 -5.01 -5.10
N GLU A 44 -5.59 -5.53 -5.98
CA GLU A 44 -6.03 -4.82 -7.18
C GLU A 44 -6.73 -3.51 -6.87
N THR A 45 -7.41 -3.37 -5.71
CA THR A 45 -7.96 -2.06 -5.28
C THR A 45 -6.89 -0.96 -5.10
N GLY A 46 -5.61 -1.33 -4.98
CA GLY A 46 -4.46 -0.42 -4.96
C GLY A 46 -3.64 -0.39 -6.26
N SER A 47 -3.98 -1.20 -7.26
CA SER A 47 -3.32 -1.27 -8.57
C SER A 47 -4.00 -0.36 -9.60
N VAL A 48 -3.25 0.22 -10.54
CA VAL A 48 -3.82 1.01 -11.66
C VAL A 48 -4.42 0.03 -12.69
N PRO A 49 -5.65 0.24 -13.20
CA PRO A 49 -6.48 1.45 -13.09
C PRO A 49 -7.43 1.50 -11.88
N TYR A 50 -7.68 0.38 -11.20
CA TYR A 50 -8.67 0.27 -10.12
C TYR A 50 -8.41 1.22 -8.93
N ALA A 51 -7.15 1.56 -8.65
CA ALA A 51 -6.77 2.55 -7.64
C ALA A 51 -7.45 3.91 -7.84
N LEU A 52 -7.71 4.31 -9.10
CA LEU A 52 -8.44 5.55 -9.41
C LEU A 52 -9.90 5.45 -8.98
N ILE A 53 -10.52 4.27 -9.16
CA ILE A 53 -11.88 3.98 -8.69
C ILE A 53 -11.90 4.01 -7.16
N THR A 54 -10.95 3.37 -6.50
CA THR A 54 -10.80 3.38 -5.03
C THR A 54 -10.68 4.81 -4.50
N CYS A 55 -9.89 5.67 -5.15
CA CYS A 55 -9.79 7.09 -4.79
C CYS A 55 -11.14 7.81 -4.89
N GLY A 56 -11.91 7.59 -5.96
CA GLY A 56 -13.23 8.18 -6.14
C GLY A 56 -14.23 7.70 -5.09
N VAL A 57 -14.26 6.39 -4.82
CA VAL A 57 -15.11 5.79 -3.79
C VAL A 57 -14.77 6.34 -2.41
N PHE A 58 -13.49 6.39 -2.04
CA PHE A 58 -13.07 6.92 -0.74
C PHE A 58 -13.36 8.42 -0.61
N ALA A 59 -13.15 9.23 -1.66
CA ALA A 59 -13.54 10.64 -1.65
C ALA A 59 -15.04 10.83 -1.35
N LEU A 60 -15.90 9.96 -1.90
CA LEU A 60 -17.34 9.95 -1.61
C LEU A 60 -17.65 9.43 -0.20
N LEU A 61 -17.00 8.35 0.25
CA LEU A 61 -17.20 7.82 1.60
C LEU A 61 -16.83 8.84 2.66
N PHE A 62 -15.83 9.68 2.43
CA PHE A 62 -15.43 10.72 3.38
C PHE A 62 -16.42 11.90 3.41
N ARG A 63 -17.37 12.00 2.47
CA ARG A 63 -18.31 13.13 2.37
C ARG A 63 -19.04 13.41 3.68
N PHE A 64 -19.42 12.38 4.44
CA PHE A 64 -20.18 12.57 5.69
C PHE A 64 -19.34 13.21 6.81
N LEU A 65 -18.00 13.20 6.73
CA LEU A 65 -17.14 13.84 7.71
C LEU A 65 -17.22 15.37 7.60
N PHE A 66 -17.44 15.89 6.39
CA PHE A 66 -17.46 17.32 6.10
C PHE A 66 -18.88 17.90 6.21
N GLU A 67 -18.99 19.10 6.76
CA GLU A 67 -20.29 19.70 7.06
C GLU A 67 -20.95 20.26 5.79
N ASN A 68 -20.16 20.89 4.93
CA ASN A 68 -20.64 21.52 3.71
C ASN A 68 -19.82 21.11 2.48
N ARG A 69 -20.36 21.42 1.29
CA ARG A 69 -19.73 21.08 0.00
C ARG A 69 -18.35 21.72 -0.17
N LYS A 70 -18.13 22.94 0.33
CA LYS A 70 -16.84 23.64 0.22
C LYS A 70 -15.74 22.93 1.02
N GLN A 71 -16.03 22.57 2.27
CA GLN A 71 -15.13 21.77 3.09
C GLN A 71 -14.85 20.42 2.43
N TRP A 72 -15.87 19.75 1.88
CA TRP A 72 -15.65 18.48 1.20
C TRP A 72 -14.75 18.62 -0.04
N ILE A 73 -14.97 19.62 -0.90
CA ILE A 73 -14.11 19.88 -2.06
C ILE A 73 -12.66 20.13 -1.63
N MET A 74 -12.45 20.95 -0.59
CA MET A 74 -11.11 21.17 -0.04
C MET A 74 -10.51 19.89 0.55
N GLY A 75 -11.33 19.05 1.19
CA GLY A 75 -10.96 17.71 1.63
C GLY A 75 -10.48 16.82 0.49
N VAL A 76 -11.21 16.79 -0.64
CA VAL A 76 -10.83 16.04 -1.84
C VAL A 76 -9.51 16.57 -2.43
N ILE A 77 -9.30 17.88 -2.45
CA ILE A 77 -8.02 18.47 -2.89
C ILE A 77 -6.88 17.98 -2.00
N VAL A 78 -7.06 17.99 -0.67
CA VAL A 78 -6.07 17.48 0.29
C VAL A 78 -5.83 15.98 0.09
N MET A 79 -6.86 15.17 -0.16
CA MET A 79 -6.71 13.74 -0.47
C MET A 79 -5.86 13.55 -1.73
N GLY A 80 -6.18 14.26 -2.80
CA GLY A 80 -5.43 14.21 -4.06
C GLY A 80 -3.98 14.63 -3.89
N LEU A 81 -3.72 15.75 -3.21
CA LEU A 81 -2.36 16.21 -2.90
C LEU A 81 -1.60 15.20 -2.03
N SER A 82 -2.26 14.56 -1.08
CA SER A 82 -1.62 13.55 -0.23
C SER A 82 -1.21 12.29 -1.00
N VAL A 83 -2.12 11.77 -1.84
CA VAL A 83 -1.83 10.63 -2.71
C VAL A 83 -0.71 10.98 -3.69
N LEU A 84 -0.74 12.16 -4.31
CA LEU A 84 0.33 12.60 -5.21
C LEU A 84 1.68 12.73 -4.48
N SER A 85 1.70 13.37 -3.31
CA SER A 85 2.93 13.57 -2.52
C SER A 85 3.58 12.24 -2.15
N THR A 86 2.77 11.25 -1.77
CA THR A 86 3.28 9.92 -1.40
C THR A 86 3.75 9.11 -2.61
N GLN A 87 3.12 9.26 -3.78
CA GLN A 87 3.65 8.67 -5.01
C GLN A 87 4.99 9.29 -5.44
N VAL A 88 5.19 10.60 -5.26
CA VAL A 88 6.48 11.26 -5.54
C VAL A 88 7.58 10.68 -4.64
N ILE A 89 7.32 10.55 -3.34
CA ILE A 89 8.27 9.95 -2.39
C ILE A 89 8.62 8.51 -2.78
N LYS A 90 7.61 7.70 -3.12
CA LYS A 90 7.81 6.32 -3.60
C LYS A 90 8.73 6.29 -4.82
N THR A 91 8.47 7.12 -5.83
CA THR A 91 9.28 7.17 -7.06
C THR A 91 10.72 7.59 -6.76
N GLY A 92 10.93 8.58 -5.89
CA GLY A 92 12.28 9.00 -5.48
C GLY A 92 13.04 7.95 -4.68
N LEU A 93 12.36 7.18 -3.82
CA LEU A 93 13.00 6.08 -3.10
C LEU A 93 13.35 4.92 -4.04
N LYS A 94 12.49 4.63 -5.03
CA LYS A 94 12.75 3.59 -6.05
C LYS A 94 13.98 3.85 -6.92
N THR A 95 14.39 5.11 -7.09
CA THR A 95 15.62 5.42 -7.84
C THR A 95 16.89 5.23 -7.02
N VAL A 96 16.78 5.13 -5.70
CA VAL A 96 17.92 5.00 -4.78
C VAL A 96 18.16 3.55 -4.38
N PHE A 97 17.09 2.76 -4.26
CA PHE A 97 17.15 1.38 -3.75
C PHE A 97 16.81 0.36 -4.83
N ALA A 98 17.79 -0.49 -5.15
CA ALA A 98 17.68 -1.58 -6.12
C ALA A 98 17.50 -2.94 -5.42
N GLU A 99 16.46 -3.08 -4.59
CA GLU A 99 16.19 -4.32 -3.87
C GLU A 99 15.29 -5.27 -4.71
N PRO A 100 15.73 -6.53 -4.96
CA PRO A 100 14.99 -7.48 -5.76
C PRO A 100 13.74 -8.00 -5.02
N ARG A 101 12.65 -8.27 -5.74
CA ARG A 101 11.43 -8.82 -5.12
C ARG A 101 11.60 -10.30 -4.72
N PRO A 102 10.89 -10.78 -3.66
CA PRO A 102 10.95 -12.18 -3.26
C PRO A 102 10.69 -13.16 -4.42
N PHE A 103 9.65 -12.92 -5.23
CA PHE A 103 9.35 -13.78 -6.39
C PHE A 103 10.46 -13.77 -7.47
N THR A 104 11.22 -12.68 -7.59
CA THR A 104 12.35 -12.61 -8.54
C THR A 104 13.59 -13.31 -8.00
N VAL A 105 13.82 -13.26 -6.69
CA VAL A 105 14.88 -14.01 -6.01
C VAL A 105 14.62 -15.51 -6.17
N TYR A 106 13.39 -15.96 -5.88
CA TYR A 106 12.99 -17.36 -6.06
C TYR A 106 13.16 -17.85 -7.51
N LEU A 107 12.77 -17.02 -8.49
CA LEU A 107 12.99 -17.34 -9.91
C LEU A 107 14.48 -17.49 -10.22
N ALA A 108 15.32 -16.56 -9.75
CA ALA A 108 16.76 -16.59 -10.00
C ALA A 108 17.40 -17.84 -9.38
N GLU A 109 17.06 -18.17 -8.14
CA GLU A 109 17.54 -19.37 -7.43
C GLU A 109 17.16 -20.66 -8.16
N ARG A 110 15.92 -20.77 -8.65
CA ARG A 110 15.41 -21.97 -9.34
C ARG A 110 15.90 -22.11 -10.78
N THR A 111 16.41 -21.05 -11.38
CA THR A 111 16.95 -21.05 -12.75
C THR A 111 18.47 -21.02 -12.79
N GLU A 112 19.14 -21.15 -11.63
CA GLU A 112 20.60 -21.03 -11.47
C GLU A 112 21.14 -19.70 -12.08
N SER A 113 20.31 -18.66 -12.01
CA SER A 113 20.58 -17.31 -12.51
C SER A 113 20.79 -16.34 -11.35
N THR A 114 21.00 -15.06 -11.66
CA THR A 114 21.14 -13.99 -10.66
C THR A 114 20.03 -12.96 -10.80
N THR A 115 19.67 -12.31 -9.69
CA THR A 115 18.75 -11.17 -9.71
C THR A 115 19.31 -10.02 -10.55
N ASP A 116 20.62 -9.84 -10.55
CA ASP A 116 21.27 -8.81 -11.37
C ASP A 116 21.05 -9.08 -12.85
N ALA A 117 21.25 -10.32 -13.32
CA ALA A 117 20.98 -10.69 -14.70
C ALA A 117 19.50 -10.43 -15.10
N PHE A 118 18.56 -10.65 -14.17
CA PHE A 118 17.15 -10.33 -14.37
C PHE A 118 16.91 -8.82 -14.50
N TYR A 119 17.44 -8.01 -13.60
CA TYR A 119 17.21 -6.55 -13.58
C TYR A 119 17.99 -5.76 -14.63
N HIS A 120 19.03 -6.35 -15.24
CA HIS A 120 19.69 -5.78 -16.43
C HIS A 120 18.83 -5.89 -17.70
N GLN A 121 17.78 -6.71 -17.70
CA GLN A 121 16.85 -6.81 -18.84
C GLN A 121 15.81 -5.69 -18.83
N ASP A 122 15.33 -5.35 -20.03
CA ASP A 122 14.18 -4.47 -20.19
C ASP A 122 12.94 -5.02 -19.49
N ARG A 123 12.02 -4.12 -19.10
CA ARG A 123 10.81 -4.50 -18.35
C ARG A 123 9.96 -5.53 -19.10
N SER A 124 9.87 -5.44 -20.42
CA SER A 124 9.14 -6.41 -21.25
C SER A 124 9.81 -7.79 -21.26
N GLU A 125 11.14 -7.84 -21.28
CA GLU A 125 11.88 -9.11 -21.23
C GLU A 125 11.80 -9.74 -19.84
N ARG A 126 11.85 -8.93 -18.77
CA ARG A 126 11.57 -9.40 -17.40
C ARG A 126 10.20 -10.05 -17.30
N ALA A 127 9.16 -9.44 -17.88
CA ALA A 127 7.82 -10.01 -17.86
C ALA A 127 7.78 -11.38 -18.58
N LYS A 128 8.44 -11.51 -19.74
CA LYS A 128 8.55 -12.80 -20.44
C LYS A 128 9.31 -13.87 -19.64
N LEU A 129 10.37 -13.48 -18.94
CA LEU A 129 11.11 -14.41 -18.06
C LEU A 129 10.23 -14.92 -16.92
N VAL A 130 9.45 -14.03 -16.32
CA VAL A 130 8.45 -14.37 -15.29
C VAL A 130 7.40 -15.31 -15.85
N ASP A 131 6.77 -14.98 -16.98
CA ASP A 131 5.77 -15.82 -17.63
C ASP A 131 6.32 -17.22 -17.92
N LYS A 132 7.49 -17.29 -18.56
CA LYS A 132 8.13 -18.55 -18.94
C LYS A 132 8.39 -19.44 -17.73
N PHE A 133 8.90 -18.87 -16.63
CA PHE A 133 9.19 -19.63 -15.43
C PHE A 133 7.90 -20.06 -14.72
N TYR A 134 7.02 -19.12 -14.38
CA TYR A 134 5.84 -19.38 -13.55
C TYR A 134 4.74 -20.16 -14.28
N SER A 135 4.68 -20.12 -15.62
CA SER A 135 3.81 -21.02 -16.40
C SER A 135 4.18 -22.50 -16.27
N THR A 136 5.41 -22.83 -15.84
CA THR A 136 5.83 -24.22 -15.57
C THR A 136 5.52 -24.68 -14.14
N GLN A 137 5.12 -23.76 -13.26
CA GLN A 137 4.91 -24.03 -11.85
C GLN A 137 3.44 -24.34 -11.58
N ALA A 138 3.12 -25.59 -11.24
CA ALA A 138 1.74 -26.04 -11.03
C ALA A 138 1.04 -25.36 -9.83
N ASP A 139 1.82 -24.83 -8.88
CA ASP A 139 1.35 -24.11 -7.70
C ASP A 139 1.06 -22.62 -7.97
N THR A 140 1.35 -22.12 -9.18
CA THR A 140 1.19 -20.70 -9.51
C THR A 140 -0.03 -20.49 -10.42
N PRO A 141 -1.14 -19.95 -9.88
CA PRO A 141 -2.34 -19.72 -10.67
C PRO A 141 -2.16 -18.56 -11.65
N ALA A 142 -2.94 -18.58 -12.74
CA ALA A 142 -2.85 -17.59 -13.82
C ALA A 142 -2.93 -16.13 -13.34
N TRP A 143 -3.84 -15.83 -12.40
CA TRP A 143 -4.01 -14.49 -11.85
C TRP A 143 -2.76 -13.98 -11.10
N LEU A 144 -2.01 -14.86 -10.44
CA LEU A 144 -0.80 -14.48 -9.71
C LEU A 144 0.37 -14.30 -10.66
N LYS A 145 0.45 -15.16 -11.68
CA LYS A 145 1.44 -15.05 -12.74
C LYS A 145 1.31 -13.72 -13.47
N GLU A 146 0.11 -13.37 -13.93
CA GLU A 146 -0.17 -12.07 -14.57
C GLU A 146 0.22 -10.91 -13.63
N HIS A 147 -0.10 -11.01 -12.34
CA HIS A 147 0.32 -10.01 -11.35
C HIS A 147 1.85 -9.87 -11.25
N TYR A 148 2.61 -10.97 -11.34
CA TYR A 148 4.08 -10.93 -11.33
C TYR A 148 4.65 -10.28 -12.59
N GLU A 149 4.07 -10.54 -13.76
CA GLU A 149 4.49 -9.97 -15.04
C GLU A 149 4.37 -8.43 -15.02
N ASP A 150 3.28 -7.92 -14.44
CA ASP A 150 3.04 -6.48 -14.33
C ASP A 150 3.97 -5.79 -13.31
N GLU A 151 4.43 -6.53 -12.30
CA GLU A 151 5.14 -6.02 -11.13
C GLU A 151 6.64 -6.34 -11.10
N THR A 152 7.28 -6.38 -12.27
CA THR A 152 8.71 -6.71 -12.47
C THR A 152 9.74 -5.67 -12.00
N GLY A 153 9.31 -4.56 -11.40
CA GLY A 153 10.20 -3.54 -10.83
C GLY A 153 10.81 -3.94 -9.48
N TYR A 154 11.78 -3.17 -8.98
CA TYR A 154 12.32 -3.35 -7.62
C TYR A 154 11.24 -3.26 -6.54
N SER A 155 11.48 -3.96 -5.42
CA SER A 155 10.55 -4.12 -4.30
C SER A 155 10.34 -2.82 -3.53
N PHE A 156 11.43 -2.10 -3.25
CA PHE A 156 11.41 -1.04 -2.25
C PHE A 156 10.99 0.35 -2.81
N PRO A 157 10.18 1.14 -2.09
CA PRO A 157 9.23 0.75 -1.04
C PRO A 157 7.90 0.28 -1.65
N SER A 158 7.03 -0.29 -0.82
CA SER A 158 5.73 -0.80 -1.31
C SER A 158 4.75 0.32 -1.63
N GLY A 159 4.33 0.38 -2.90
CA GLY A 159 3.33 1.33 -3.42
C GLY A 159 1.93 1.09 -2.87
N HIS A 160 1.52 -0.16 -2.77
CA HIS A 160 0.22 -0.54 -2.21
C HIS A 160 0.16 -0.25 -0.71
N SER A 161 1.23 -0.52 0.04
CA SER A 161 1.29 -0.23 1.48
C SER A 161 1.27 1.28 1.76
N ILE A 162 2.01 2.10 1.00
CA ILE A 162 1.98 3.56 1.20
C ILE A 162 0.60 4.13 0.83
N PHE A 163 -0.05 3.60 -0.21
CA PHE A 163 -1.41 3.98 -0.60
C PHE A 163 -2.42 3.64 0.50
N ALA A 164 -2.36 2.42 1.04
CA ALA A 164 -3.26 1.99 2.10
C ALA A 164 -3.07 2.79 3.40
N ALA A 165 -1.81 2.98 3.82
CA ALA A 165 -1.47 3.79 4.98
C ALA A 165 -1.94 5.25 4.81
N THR A 166 -1.77 5.83 3.62
CA THR A 166 -2.22 7.20 3.30
C THR A 166 -3.71 7.38 3.54
N TRP A 167 -4.52 6.46 3.01
CA TRP A 167 -5.96 6.52 3.15
C TRP A 167 -6.43 6.36 4.61
N LEU A 168 -5.80 5.47 5.39
CA LEU A 168 -6.05 5.38 6.82
C LEU A 168 -5.66 6.67 7.56
N MET A 169 -4.50 7.25 7.24
CA MET A 169 -4.06 8.51 7.85
C MET A 169 -5.00 9.67 7.49
N LEU A 170 -5.54 9.71 6.27
CA LEU A 170 -6.56 10.68 5.87
C LEU A 170 -7.85 10.51 6.71
N ALA A 171 -8.33 9.28 6.90
CA ALA A 171 -9.54 9.02 7.68
C ALA A 171 -9.39 9.46 9.13
N VAL A 172 -8.30 9.03 9.77
CA VAL A 172 -7.98 9.40 11.15
C VAL A 172 -7.77 10.92 11.26
N GLY A 173 -7.01 11.50 10.34
CA GLY A 173 -6.68 12.92 10.35
C GLY A 173 -7.90 13.82 10.15
N PHE A 174 -8.76 13.56 9.16
CA PHE A 174 -9.98 14.33 8.95
C PHE A 174 -10.98 14.16 10.10
N SER A 175 -11.17 12.94 10.60
CA SER A 175 -12.05 12.71 11.77
C SER A 175 -11.58 13.52 12.99
N GLN A 176 -10.26 13.57 13.24
CA GLN A 176 -9.69 14.33 14.34
C GLN A 176 -9.72 15.85 14.11
N LEU A 177 -9.43 16.31 12.89
CA LEU A 177 -9.41 17.72 12.53
C LEU A 177 -10.81 18.35 12.59
N LEU A 178 -11.83 17.62 12.14
CA LEU A 178 -13.23 18.06 12.11
C LEU A 178 -13.98 17.77 13.42
N GLY A 179 -13.30 17.21 14.43
CA GLY A 179 -13.90 16.89 15.73
C GLY A 179 -15.00 15.84 15.69
N LYS A 180 -15.16 15.09 14.60
CA LYS A 180 -16.23 14.09 14.42
C LYS A 180 -15.86 12.79 15.10
N ARG A 181 -16.42 12.54 16.28
CA ARG A 181 -16.32 11.27 17.04
C ARG A 181 -17.58 10.40 16.93
N SER A 182 -18.25 10.43 15.78
CA SER A 182 -19.47 9.65 15.56
C SER A 182 -19.13 8.17 15.30
N PHE A 183 -20.09 7.28 15.58
CA PHE A 183 -19.97 5.85 15.25
C PHE A 183 -19.60 5.62 13.77
N LYS A 184 -20.15 6.43 12.85
CA LYS A 184 -19.83 6.36 11.42
C LYS A 184 -18.36 6.67 11.12
N ALA A 185 -17.75 7.63 11.83
CA ALA A 185 -16.35 7.96 11.67
C ALA A 185 -15.43 6.84 12.18
N GLU A 186 -15.76 6.25 13.34
CA GLU A 186 -15.01 5.11 13.88
C GLU A 186 -15.17 3.87 13.00
N LEU A 187 -16.36 3.63 12.42
CA LEU A 187 -16.60 2.55 11.45
C LEU A 187 -15.75 2.72 10.19
N LEU A 188 -15.66 3.94 9.65
CA LEU A 188 -14.80 4.25 8.51
C LEU A 188 -13.33 3.96 8.83
N ILE A 189 -12.83 4.44 9.97
CA ILE A 189 -11.45 4.20 10.40
C ILE A 189 -11.20 2.70 10.60
N GLY A 190 -12.13 1.97 11.22
CA GLY A 190 -12.05 0.53 11.42
C GLY A 190 -11.99 -0.24 10.09
N ALA A 191 -12.90 0.07 9.16
CA ALA A 191 -12.92 -0.55 7.83
C ALA A 191 -11.62 -0.29 7.06
N MET A 192 -11.09 0.94 7.10
CA MET A 192 -9.84 1.29 6.45
C MET A 192 -8.61 0.69 7.14
N THR A 193 -8.67 0.48 8.45
CA THR A 193 -7.63 -0.24 9.19
C THR A 193 -7.60 -1.70 8.76
N ILE A 194 -8.75 -2.36 8.68
CA ILE A 194 -8.87 -3.76 8.22
C ILE A 194 -8.37 -3.89 6.78
N TRP A 195 -8.87 -3.04 5.87
CA TRP A 195 -8.42 -3.01 4.48
C TRP A 195 -6.91 -2.76 4.37
N GLY A 196 -6.37 -1.82 5.16
CA GLY A 196 -4.94 -1.54 5.18
C GLY A 196 -4.10 -2.72 5.69
N VAL A 197 -4.50 -3.36 6.79
CA VAL A 197 -3.82 -4.55 7.31
C VAL A 197 -3.83 -5.69 6.28
N LEU A 198 -4.99 -5.96 5.66
CA LEU A 198 -5.10 -6.98 4.62
C LEU A 198 -4.25 -6.66 3.39
N MET A 199 -4.16 -5.38 3.00
CA MET A 199 -3.27 -4.93 1.92
C MET A 199 -1.80 -5.21 2.26
N LEU A 200 -1.37 -4.94 3.50
CA LEU A 200 0.00 -5.23 3.92
C LEU A 200 0.26 -6.75 3.93
N ILE A 201 -0.68 -7.54 4.42
CA ILE A 201 -0.56 -9.01 4.43
C ILE A 201 -0.45 -9.54 2.99
N SER A 202 -1.27 -9.05 2.06
CA SER A 202 -1.22 -9.51 0.66
C SER A 202 0.15 -9.28 0.03
N ARG A 203 0.82 -8.17 0.35
CA ARG A 203 2.15 -7.84 -0.19
C ARG A 203 3.23 -8.84 0.19
N VAL A 204 3.19 -9.35 1.42
CA VAL A 204 4.16 -10.35 1.90
C VAL A 204 3.73 -11.75 1.48
N ARG A 205 2.44 -12.07 1.61
CA ARG A 205 1.92 -13.42 1.32
C ARG A 205 2.00 -13.79 -0.16
N LEU A 206 1.81 -12.83 -1.06
CA LEU A 206 1.92 -13.04 -2.51
C LEU A 206 3.38 -12.94 -3.03
N GLY A 207 4.38 -12.82 -2.16
CA GLY A 207 5.79 -12.81 -2.57
C GLY A 207 6.26 -11.50 -3.21
N MET A 208 5.60 -10.39 -2.92
CA MET A 208 5.86 -9.12 -3.61
C MET A 208 6.84 -8.21 -2.91
N HIS A 209 6.85 -8.23 -1.57
CA HIS A 209 7.64 -7.31 -0.75
C HIS A 209 8.16 -7.96 0.52
N TYR A 210 9.26 -7.41 1.02
CA TYR A 210 9.77 -7.70 2.34
C TYR A 210 9.08 -6.84 3.41
N PRO A 211 9.06 -7.29 4.68
CA PRO A 211 8.55 -6.49 5.79
C PRO A 211 9.18 -5.09 5.93
N ILE A 212 10.45 -4.90 5.49
CA ILE A 212 11.09 -3.58 5.51
C ILE A 212 10.44 -2.60 4.51
N ASP A 213 10.04 -3.07 3.32
CA ASP A 213 9.34 -2.27 2.31
C ASP A 213 8.03 -1.72 2.86
N LEU A 214 7.31 -2.56 3.61
CA LEU A 214 6.05 -2.23 4.28
C LEU A 214 6.30 -1.20 5.38
N PHE A 215 7.28 -1.47 6.26
CA PHE A 215 7.61 -0.58 7.36
C PHE A 215 7.95 0.84 6.88
N VAL A 216 8.84 0.95 5.89
CA VAL A 216 9.22 2.27 5.34
C VAL A 216 8.05 2.94 4.64
N ALA A 217 7.20 2.20 3.92
CA ALA A 217 5.99 2.76 3.33
C ALA A 217 5.04 3.35 4.40
N ILE A 218 4.82 2.65 5.51
CA ILE A 218 3.97 3.10 6.62
C ILE A 218 4.54 4.36 7.28
N ILE A 219 5.84 4.37 7.58
CA ILE A 219 6.52 5.52 8.20
C ILE A 219 6.52 6.73 7.25
N SER A 220 6.74 6.52 5.95
CA SER A 220 6.68 7.58 4.94
C SER A 220 5.30 8.22 4.90
N ALA A 221 4.24 7.40 4.85
CA ALA A 221 2.87 7.90 4.90
C ALA A 221 2.61 8.67 6.20
N TRP A 222 3.03 8.15 7.36
CA TRP A 222 2.85 8.81 8.65
C TRP A 222 3.50 10.21 8.68
N ILE A 223 4.77 10.34 8.29
CA ILE A 223 5.50 11.62 8.26
C ILE A 223 4.78 12.64 7.38
N VAL A 224 4.39 12.25 6.16
CA VAL A 224 3.66 13.13 5.24
C VAL A 224 2.37 13.65 5.88
N HIS A 225 1.62 12.78 6.55
CA HIS A 225 0.34 13.16 7.13
C HIS A 225 0.48 13.95 8.43
N LEU A 226 1.55 13.76 9.21
CA LEU A 226 1.89 14.67 10.31
C LEU A 226 2.09 16.09 9.81
N ILE A 227 2.82 16.27 8.69
CA ILE A 227 3.08 17.57 8.07
C ILE A 227 1.78 18.18 7.53
N ILE A 228 1.03 17.43 6.72
CA ILE A 228 -0.22 17.90 6.12
C ILE A 228 -1.20 18.33 7.20
N PHE A 229 -1.53 17.45 8.15
CA PHE A 229 -2.53 17.78 9.16
C PHE A 229 -2.04 18.82 10.17
N GLY A 230 -0.74 18.85 10.48
CA GLY A 230 -0.15 19.93 11.27
C GLY A 230 -0.29 21.29 10.60
N PHE A 231 -0.06 21.36 9.28
CA PHE A 231 -0.27 22.58 8.50
C PHE A 231 -1.75 22.99 8.46
N LEU A 232 -2.66 22.04 8.17
CA LEU A 232 -4.10 22.31 8.12
C LEU A 232 -4.65 22.81 9.46
N GLN A 233 -4.21 22.20 10.58
CA GLN A 233 -4.60 22.62 11.92
C GLN A 233 -4.09 24.04 12.22
N LYS A 234 -2.83 24.35 11.90
CA LYS A 234 -2.24 25.68 12.12
C LYS A 234 -2.93 26.77 11.32
N LYS A 235 -3.34 26.48 10.08
CA LYS A 235 -4.02 27.45 9.20
C LYS A 235 -5.51 27.58 9.50
N GLY A 236 -6.11 26.66 10.27
CA GLY A 236 -7.54 26.69 10.58
C GLY A 236 -8.43 26.57 9.34
N LEU A 237 -7.94 25.95 8.26
CA LEU A 237 -8.64 25.90 6.96
C LEU A 237 -10.02 25.25 7.04
N PHE A 238 -10.22 24.35 8.02
CA PHE A 238 -11.48 23.66 8.26
C PHE A 238 -12.25 24.17 9.49
N ASN A 239 -11.79 25.25 10.13
CA ASN A 239 -12.53 25.87 11.23
C ASN A 239 -13.62 26.77 10.64
N ASN A 240 -14.88 26.52 10.99
CA ASN A 240 -15.95 27.50 10.77
C ASN A 240 -15.72 28.65 11.76
N LYS A 241 -15.06 29.71 11.32
CA LYS A 241 -15.39 31.04 11.81
C LYS A 241 -16.63 31.53 11.07
#